data_AF-X1VMA6-F1
#
_entry.id   AF-X1VMA6-F1
#
_cell.length_a   1.000
_cell.length_b   1.000
_cell.length_c   1.000
_cell.angle_alpha   90.00
_cell.angle_beta   90.00
_cell.angle_gamma   90.00
#
_symmetry.space_group_name_H-M   'P 1'
#
loop_
_entity.id
_entity.type
_entity.pdbx_description
1 polymer ?
#
loop_
_entity_poly.entity_id
_entity_poly.type
_entity_poly.pdbx_seq_one_letter_code
_entity_poly.pdbx_strand_id
1 'polypeptide(L)'
;MNQPFVSLKEVDRIEILTVIDNYVDVLLTNTRVVTRPPLSKGGDIPSDTLLAEHGLSLLVTVYQGKEKHTVLFDTGYSKIGVP
;
A
#
# COMPACT_ATOMS: atom_id res chain seq x y z
N MET A 1 -20.12 9.48 15.33
CA MET A 1 -19.81 8.04 15.45
C MET A 1 -18.75 7.89 16.52
N ASN A 2 -19.03 7.13 17.59
CA ASN A 2 -18.02 6.84 18.61
C ASN A 2 -17.02 5.85 18.01
N GLN A 3 -15.77 6.27 17.84
CA GLN A 3 -14.71 5.36 17.44
C GLN A 3 -14.48 4.34 18.57
N PRO A 4 -14.38 3.04 18.27
CA PRO A 4 -14.07 2.05 19.28
C PRO A 4 -12.68 2.36 19.87
N PHE A 5 -12.61 2.40 21.21
CA PHE A 5 -11.34 2.55 21.91
C PHE A 5 -10.57 1.24 21.79
N VAL A 6 -9.51 1.24 20.99
CA VAL A 6 -8.61 0.10 20.86
C VAL A 6 -7.45 0.31 21.82
N SER A 7 -7.37 -0.54 22.85
CA SER A 7 -6.20 -0.57 23.74
C SER A 7 -5.04 -1.27 23.02
N LEU A 8 -4.04 -0.50 22.62
CA LEU A 8 -2.84 -1.00 21.96
C LEU A 8 -1.80 -1.43 23.00
N LYS A 9 -1.14 -2.56 22.75
CA LYS A 9 0.02 -3.01 23.55
C LYS A 9 1.29 -2.39 22.99
N GLU A 10 2.20 -1.98 23.87
CA GLU A 10 3.56 -1.57 23.49
C GLU A 10 4.36 -2.76 22.96
N VAL A 11 5.27 -2.51 22.01
CA VAL A 11 6.14 -3.52 21.39
C VAL A 11 7.59 -3.07 21.51
N ASP A 12 8.51 -4.03 21.63
CA ASP A 12 9.94 -3.74 21.84
C ASP A 12 10.63 -3.31 20.55
N ARG A 13 10.16 -3.86 19.42
CA ARG A 13 10.76 -3.63 18.09
C ARG A 13 9.72 -3.80 16.99
N ILE A 14 9.86 -2.97 15.97
CA ILE A 14 9.21 -3.14 14.67
C ILE A 14 10.28 -3.37 13.60
N GLU A 15 10.03 -4.33 12.72
CA GLU A 15 10.75 -4.55 11.46
C GLU A 15 9.77 -4.31 10.32
N ILE A 16 10.16 -3.46 9.37
CA ILE A 16 9.39 -3.18 8.16
C ILE A 16 10.23 -3.66 6.99
N LEU A 17 9.83 -4.79 6.41
CA LEU A 17 10.42 -5.26 5.16
C LEU A 17 9.60 -4.70 4.01
N THR A 18 10.23 -3.85 3.22
CA THR A 18 9.68 -3.39 1.95
C THR A 18 9.70 -4.53 0.93
N VAL A 19 8.51 -5.05 0.59
CA VAL A 19 8.35 -6.10 -0.43
C VAL A 19 8.23 -5.47 -1.82
N ILE A 20 7.44 -4.41 -1.93
CA ILE A 20 7.29 -3.60 -3.14
C ILE A 20 7.27 -2.13 -2.73
N ASP A 21 8.14 -1.32 -3.35
CA ASP A 21 8.16 0.14 -3.23
C ASP A 21 8.31 0.75 -4.63
N ASN A 22 7.31 0.46 -5.46
CA ASN A 22 7.24 1.07 -6.76
C ASN A 22 6.69 2.47 -6.59
N TYR A 23 7.56 3.47 -6.79
CA TYR A 23 7.11 4.83 -7.02
C TYR A 23 6.67 4.96 -8.48
N VAL A 24 5.36 4.98 -8.72
CA VAL A 24 4.80 5.34 -10.02
C VAL A 24 3.91 6.57 -9.84
N ASP A 25 4.26 7.65 -10.51
CA ASP A 25 3.38 8.81 -10.59
C ASP A 25 2.29 8.51 -11.63
N VAL A 26 1.18 7.94 -11.15
CA VAL A 26 0.00 7.65 -11.97
C VAL A 26 -0.63 8.93 -12.52
N LEU A 27 -0.43 10.08 -11.88
CA LEU A 27 -0.96 11.39 -12.31
C LEU A 27 -0.08 12.06 -13.38
N LEU A 28 1.08 11.48 -13.70
CA LEU A 28 1.97 12.05 -14.70
C LEU A 28 1.28 12.02 -16.07
N THR A 29 1.05 13.20 -16.63
CA THR A 29 0.36 13.35 -17.90
C THR A 29 1.24 12.99 -19.09
N ASN A 30 0.61 12.84 -20.26
CA ASN A 30 1.33 12.64 -21.52
C ASN A 30 2.26 13.83 -21.81
N THR A 31 3.34 13.55 -22.54
CA THR A 31 4.21 14.58 -23.10
C THR A 31 4.23 14.47 -24.63
N ARG A 32 4.92 15.40 -25.30
CA ARG A 32 5.09 15.34 -26.77
C ARG A 32 5.78 14.05 -27.25
N VAL A 33 6.61 13.43 -26.42
CA VAL A 33 7.45 12.29 -26.80
C VAL A 33 7.13 11.00 -26.03
N VAL A 34 6.21 11.06 -25.06
CA VAL A 34 5.79 9.87 -24.29
C VAL A 34 4.28 9.87 -24.09
N THR A 35 3.65 8.78 -24.53
CA THR A 35 2.25 8.46 -24.27
C THR A 35 2.16 7.45 -23.13
N ARG A 36 1.36 7.77 -22.10
CA ARG A 36 1.13 6.92 -20.93
C ARG A 36 -0.23 6.21 -21.03
N PRO A 37 -0.39 5.05 -20.39
CA PRO A 37 -1.68 4.40 -20.27
C PRO A 37 -2.71 5.32 -19.59
N PRO A 38 -4.01 5.21 -19.93
CA PRO A 38 -5.07 5.96 -19.25
C PRO A 38 -5.21 5.52 -17.79
N LEU A 39 -5.58 6.46 -16.91
CA LEU A 39 -5.75 6.26 -15.46
C LEU A 39 -6.74 5.15 -15.10
N SER A 40 -7.77 4.94 -15.92
CA SER A 40 -8.70 3.84 -15.76
C SER A 40 -9.31 3.41 -17.10
N LYS A 41 -9.84 2.18 -17.16
CA LYS A 41 -10.67 1.73 -18.28
C LYS A 41 -12.05 2.37 -18.15
N GLY A 42 -12.28 3.49 -18.84
CA GLY A 42 -13.58 4.15 -18.92
C GLY A 42 -13.67 5.50 -18.20
N GLY A 43 -12.65 5.92 -17.45
CA GLY A 43 -12.60 7.23 -16.80
C GLY A 43 -13.08 7.24 -15.34
N ASP A 44 -13.59 6.13 -14.83
CA ASP A 44 -14.04 6.01 -13.44
C ASP A 44 -12.87 5.61 -12.52
N ILE A 45 -12.69 6.33 -11.41
CA ILE A 45 -11.74 5.99 -10.34
C ILE A 45 -12.59 5.58 -9.12
N PRO A 46 -12.41 4.38 -8.55
CA PRO A 46 -13.16 3.96 -7.37
C PRO A 46 -12.95 4.92 -6.20
N SER A 47 -14.04 5.42 -5.61
CA SER A 47 -13.99 6.38 -4.50
C SER A 47 -13.56 5.75 -3.16
N ASP A 48 -13.54 4.42 -3.09
CA ASP A 48 -13.11 3.59 -1.95
C ASP A 48 -11.65 3.12 -2.06
N THR A 49 -10.91 3.81 -2.92
CA THR A 49 -9.46 3.89 -3.08
C THR A 49 -8.56 3.81 -1.84
N LEU A 50 -7.56 2.91 -1.71
CA LEU A 50 -6.41 3.19 -0.83
C LEU A 50 -5.51 4.24 -1.47
N LEU A 51 -5.03 5.22 -0.69
CA LEU A 51 -4.18 6.31 -1.21
C LEU A 51 -2.85 5.83 -1.84
N ALA A 52 -2.40 4.61 -1.51
CA ALA A 52 -1.17 3.99 -2.00
C ALA A 52 -1.39 2.94 -3.11
N GLU A 53 -2.34 3.16 -4.03
CA GLU A 53 -2.66 2.21 -5.13
C GLU A 53 -1.48 1.82 -6.02
N HIS A 54 -0.37 2.54 -5.96
CA HIS A 54 0.86 2.25 -6.69
C HIS A 54 1.49 0.89 -6.34
N GLY A 55 0.87 0.12 -5.43
CA GLY A 55 1.25 -1.25 -5.10
C GLY A 55 2.31 -1.32 -4.02
N LEU A 56 2.32 -0.36 -3.08
CA LEU A 56 3.16 -0.46 -1.88
C LEU A 56 2.81 -1.76 -1.14
N SER A 57 3.81 -2.59 -0.88
CA SER A 57 3.63 -3.82 -0.14
C SER A 57 4.71 -3.93 0.93
N LEU A 58 4.27 -3.99 2.18
CA LEU A 58 5.13 -4.04 3.36
C LEU A 58 4.82 -5.30 4.16
N LEU A 59 5.84 -6.07 4.50
CA LEU A 59 5.74 -7.14 5.49
C LEU A 59 6.16 -6.57 6.84
N VAL A 60 5.18 -6.27 7.68
CA VAL A 60 5.37 -5.63 8.98
C VAL A 60 5.46 -6.72 10.04
N THR A 61 6.58 -6.76 10.77
CA THR A 61 6.76 -7.67 11.91
C THR A 61 6.99 -6.87 13.19
N VAL A 62 6.20 -7.15 14.21
CA VAL A 62 6.39 -6.60 15.56
C VAL A 62 6.85 -7.69 16.53
N TYR A 63 7.66 -7.29 17.51
CA TYR A 63 8.23 -8.17 18.51
C TYR A 63 7.87 -7.70 19.93
N GLN A 64 7.49 -8.65 20.79
CA GLN A 64 7.29 -8.43 22.22
C GLN A 64 7.91 -9.61 22.98
N GLY A 65 9.04 -9.39 23.65
CA GLY A 65 9.85 -10.42 24.27
C GLY A 65 10.28 -11.50 23.28
N LYS A 66 9.71 -12.69 23.43
CA LYS A 66 9.96 -13.85 22.53
C LYS A 66 8.88 -14.02 21.47
N GLU A 67 7.78 -13.28 21.56
CA GLU A 67 6.67 -13.34 20.61
C GLU A 67 6.94 -12.43 19.42
N LYS A 68 6.49 -12.88 18.24
CA LYS A 68 6.49 -12.08 17.01
C LYS A 68 5.15 -12.21 16.31
N HIS A 69 4.67 -11.09 15.77
CA HIS A 69 3.47 -11.06 14.93
C HIS A 69 3.84 -10.41 13.60
N THR A 70 3.40 -11.02 12.50
CA THR A 70 3.69 -10.55 11.14
C THR A 70 2.38 -10.32 10.40
N VAL A 71 2.25 -9.16 9.76
CA VAL A 71 1.11 -8.78 8.93
C VAL A 71 1.62 -8.28 7.59
N LEU A 72 0.95 -8.69 6.51
CA LEU A 72 1.15 -8.12 5.18
C LEU A 72 0.25 -6.90 5.02
N PHE A 73 0.86 -5.74 4.81
CA PHE A 73 0.18 -4.51 4.43
C PHE A 73 0.37 -4.31 2.93
N ASP A 74 -0.63 -4.72 2.15
CA ASP A 74 -0.63 -4.68 0.69
C ASP A 74 -1.69 -3.70 0.20
N THR A 75 -1.25 -2.70 -0.55
CA THR A 75 -2.12 -1.69 -1.14
C THR A 75 -2.29 -1.88 -2.66
N GLY A 76 -1.83 -3.01 -3.19
CA GLY A 76 -2.04 -3.40 -4.58
C GLY A 76 -3.51 -3.73 -4.87
N TYR A 77 -4.04 -3.16 -5.94
CA TYR A 77 -5.42 -3.43 -6.41
C TYR A 77 -5.54 -4.79 -7.13
N SER A 78 -4.41 -5.41 -7.49
CA SER A 78 -4.35 -6.59 -8.34
C SER A 78 -3.69 -7.78 -7.63
N LYS A 79 -3.92 -9.00 -8.11
CA LYS A 79 -3.26 -10.21 -7.58
C LYS A 79 -1.77 -10.32 -7.95
N ILE A 80 -1.27 -9.42 -8.78
CA ILE A 80 0.14 -9.35 -9.21
C ILE A 80 0.73 -8.01 -8.75
N GLY A 81 1.96 -8.05 -8.22
CA GLY A 81 2.62 -6.86 -7.70
C GLY A 81 3.12 -5.92 -8.80
N VAL A 82 3.74 -6.48 -9.84
CA VAL A 82 4.22 -5.77 -11.03
C VAL A 82 3.95 -6.66 -12.24
N PRO A 83 3.26 -6.18 -13.29
CA PRO A 83 3.21 -6.84 -14.60
C PRO A 83 4.54 -6.73 -15.37
#